data_AF-A0A1B3W9V8-F1
#
_entry.id   AF-A0A1B3W9V8-F1
#
_cell.length_a   1.000
_cell.length_b   1.000
_cell.length_c   1.000
_cell.angle_alpha   90.00
_cell.angle_beta   90.00
_cell.angle_gamma   90.00
#
_symmetry.space_group_name_H-M   'P 1'
#
loop_
_entity.id
_entity.type
_entity.pdbx_description
1 polymer ?
#
loop_
_entity_poly.entity_id
_entity_poly.type
_entity_poly.pdbx_seq_one_letter_code
_entity_poly.pdbx_strand_id
1 'polypeptide(L)'
;MASRYQPPPIIKACERLLVDIEQAVRRFPRYHRYQVGADLRQQARRTYNAANRAWRERDRTRYWVARLVWQVDELKQEIQTAKLLRAFGSFRQFEHLARQADALGAQAGGWHRQQQHPKAQSAQARSGVVQRGQKLSTRAAPEGAKS
;
A
#
# COMPACT_ATOMS: atom_id res chain seq x y z
N MET A 1 -16.83 -3.76 14.63
CA MET A 1 -16.63 -4.96 13.79
C MET A 1 -16.31 -4.50 12.38
N ALA A 2 -15.10 -4.76 11.87
CA ALA A 2 -14.75 -4.45 10.49
C ALA A 2 -15.58 -5.36 9.57
N SER A 3 -16.59 -4.78 8.90
CA SER A 3 -17.40 -5.51 7.94
C SER A 3 -16.49 -6.15 6.90
N ARG A 4 -16.72 -7.44 6.59
CA ARG A 4 -16.01 -8.20 5.54
C ARG A 4 -16.05 -7.52 4.15
N TYR A 5 -16.82 -6.44 4.03
CA TYR A 5 -17.02 -5.64 2.82
C TYR A 5 -16.18 -4.35 2.74
N GLN A 6 -15.43 -3.97 3.79
CA GLN A 6 -14.65 -2.73 3.71
C GLN A 6 -13.35 -2.96 2.91
N PRO A 7 -13.17 -2.30 1.75
CA PRO A 7 -11.95 -2.47 0.97
C PRO A 7 -10.75 -1.90 1.73
N PRO A 8 -9.55 -2.49 1.56
CA PRO A 8 -8.34 -1.99 2.19
C PRO A 8 -8.04 -0.54 1.76
N PRO A 9 -7.35 0.26 2.60
CA PRO A 9 -7.05 1.67 2.32
C PRO A 9 -6.42 1.93 0.95
N ILE A 10 -5.61 1.00 0.46
CA ILE A 10 -4.94 1.09 -0.84
C ILE A 10 -5.92 1.13 -2.03
N ILE A 11 -7.07 0.44 -1.95
CA ILE A 11 -8.07 0.50 -3.03
C ILE A 11 -8.70 1.90 -3.09
N LYS A 12 -9.03 2.48 -1.94
CA LYS A 12 -9.54 3.86 -1.86
C LYS A 12 -8.50 4.88 -2.33
N ALA A 13 -7.21 4.64 -2.05
CA ALA A 13 -6.13 5.47 -2.56
C ALA A 13 -6.03 5.40 -4.10
N CYS A 14 -6.11 4.20 -4.70
CA CYS A 14 -6.16 4.03 -6.15
C CYS A 14 -7.37 4.71 -6.78
N GLU A 15 -8.56 4.55 -6.17
CA GLU A 15 -9.81 5.17 -6.65
C GLU A 15 -9.70 6.69 -6.66
N ARG A 16 -9.25 7.27 -5.54
CA ARG A 16 -9.06 8.73 -5.44
C ARG A 16 -8.06 9.23 -6.47
N LEU A 17 -6.92 8.56 -6.63
CA LEU A 17 -5.90 8.94 -7.61
C LEU A 17 -6.44 8.85 -9.04
N LEU A 18 -7.21 7.81 -9.37
CA LEU A 18 -7.87 7.67 -10.66
C LEU A 18 -8.79 8.87 -10.96
N VAL A 19 -9.64 9.25 -10.00
CA VAL A 19 -10.55 10.39 -10.16
C VAL A 19 -9.78 11.71 -10.30
N ASP A 20 -8.75 11.92 -9.47
CA ASP A 20 -7.93 13.14 -9.53
C ASP A 20 -7.18 13.26 -10.86
N ILE A 21 -6.71 12.14 -11.42
CA ILE A 21 -6.12 12.06 -12.77
C ILE A 21 -7.15 12.44 -13.84
N GLU A 22 -8.36 11.87 -13.80
CA GLU A 22 -9.42 12.20 -14.77
C GLU A 22 -9.72 13.70 -14.79
N GLN A 23 -9.82 14.32 -13.60
CA GLN A 23 -10.03 15.76 -13.46
C GLN A 23 -8.85 16.58 -13.99
N ALA A 24 -7.61 16.11 -13.79
CA ALA A 24 -6.43 16.77 -14.33
C ALA A 24 -6.40 16.70 -15.87
N VAL A 25 -6.60 15.52 -16.44
CA VAL A 25 -6.52 15.33 -17.89
C VAL A 25 -7.65 16.05 -18.63
N ARG A 26 -8.82 16.25 -18.01
CA ARG A 26 -9.88 17.10 -18.57
C ARG A 26 -9.38 18.51 -18.92
N ARG A 27 -8.39 19.02 -18.19
CA ARG A 27 -7.81 20.36 -18.38
C ARG A 27 -6.59 20.39 -19.30
N PHE A 28 -6.10 19.23 -19.77
CA PHE A 28 -4.93 19.18 -20.66
C PHE A 28 -5.23 19.90 -21.98
N PRO A 29 -4.22 20.54 -22.61
CA PRO A 29 -4.33 21.03 -23.98
C PRO A 29 -4.79 19.90 -24.92
N ARG A 30 -5.58 20.24 -25.94
CA ARG A 30 -6.17 19.27 -26.87
C ARG A 30 -5.12 18.30 -27.45
N TYR A 31 -3.95 18.83 -27.80
CA TYR A 31 -2.82 18.08 -28.34
C TYR A 31 -2.37 16.93 -27.41
N HIS A 32 -2.20 17.19 -26.11
CA HIS A 32 -1.74 16.17 -25.15
C HIS A 32 -2.87 15.27 -24.64
N ARG A 33 -4.13 15.75 -24.67
CA ARG A 33 -5.28 15.07 -24.05
C ARG A 33 -5.58 13.69 -24.65
N TYR A 34 -5.37 13.54 -25.97
CA TYR A 34 -5.74 12.32 -26.70
C TYR A 34 -4.61 11.31 -26.83
N GLN A 35 -3.38 11.69 -26.50
CA GLN A 35 -2.23 10.79 -26.48
C GLN A 35 -1.84 10.53 -25.02
N VAL A 36 -0.96 11.34 -24.45
CA VAL A 36 -0.47 11.21 -23.06
C VAL A 36 -1.61 11.22 -22.04
N GLY A 37 -2.67 12.01 -22.29
CA GLY A 37 -3.84 12.01 -21.43
C GLY A 37 -4.67 10.72 -21.50
N ALA A 38 -4.69 10.02 -22.63
CA ALA A 38 -5.34 8.72 -22.75
C ALA A 38 -4.51 7.63 -22.07
N ASP A 39 -3.18 7.64 -22.28
CA ASP A 39 -2.25 6.69 -21.68
C ASP A 39 -2.28 6.79 -20.14
N LEU A 40 -2.21 8.00 -19.59
CA LEU A 40 -2.27 8.24 -18.15
C LEU A 40 -3.59 7.73 -17.52
N ARG A 41 -4.74 7.95 -18.18
CA ARG A 41 -6.03 7.42 -17.71
C ARG A 41 -6.08 5.90 -17.76
N GLN A 42 -5.60 5.32 -18.87
CA GLN A 42 -5.55 3.88 -19.03
C GLN A 42 -4.69 3.25 -17.93
N GLN A 43 -3.53 3.85 -17.65
CA GLN A 43 -2.64 3.37 -16.60
C GLN A 43 -3.27 3.49 -15.21
N ALA A 44 -3.91 4.62 -14.89
CA ALA A 44 -4.63 4.78 -13.63
C ALA A 44 -5.74 3.72 -13.46
N ARG A 45 -6.48 3.41 -14.53
CA ARG A 45 -7.51 2.37 -14.56
C ARG A 45 -6.91 0.98 -14.31
N ARG A 46 -5.77 0.66 -14.93
CA ARG A 46 -5.07 -0.61 -14.72
C ARG A 46 -4.59 -0.76 -13.27
N THR A 47 -4.02 0.29 -12.68
CA THR A 47 -3.60 0.32 -11.27
C THR A 47 -4.78 0.06 -10.32
N TYR A 48 -5.91 0.74 -10.53
CA TYR A 48 -7.13 0.51 -9.75
C TYR A 48 -7.66 -0.93 -9.89
N ASN A 49 -7.67 -1.47 -11.11
CA ASN A 49 -8.11 -2.83 -11.37
C ASN A 49 -7.19 -3.87 -10.71
N ALA A 50 -5.87 -3.68 -10.77
CA ALA A 50 -4.89 -4.55 -10.12
C ALA A 50 -5.08 -4.59 -8.60
N ALA A 51 -5.30 -3.43 -7.96
CA ALA A 51 -5.59 -3.36 -6.52
C ALA A 51 -6.89 -4.07 -6.13
N ASN A 52 -7.94 -3.92 -6.95
CA ASN A 52 -9.20 -4.63 -6.73
C ASN A 52 -9.04 -6.15 -6.88
N ARG A 53 -8.34 -6.61 -7.91
CA ARG A 53 -8.08 -8.05 -8.13
C ARG A 53 -7.21 -8.63 -7.03
N ALA A 54 -6.19 -7.90 -6.57
CA ALA A 54 -5.36 -8.33 -5.44
C ALA A 54 -6.18 -8.60 -4.17
N TRP A 55 -7.22 -7.81 -3.93
CA TRP A 55 -8.10 -8.00 -2.77
C TRP A 55 -9.15 -9.12 -2.97
N ARG A 56 -9.73 -9.22 -4.16
CA ARG A 56 -10.83 -10.16 -4.45
C ARG A 56 -10.35 -11.58 -4.73
N GLU A 57 -9.23 -11.73 -5.43
CA GLU A 57 -8.68 -13.03 -5.84
C GLU A 57 -7.60 -13.51 -4.86
N ARG A 58 -8.02 -14.10 -3.74
CA ARG A 58 -7.10 -14.49 -2.65
C ARG A 58 -5.99 -15.44 -3.09
N ASP A 59 -6.31 -16.40 -3.96
CA ASP A 59 -5.34 -17.39 -4.47
C ASP A 59 -4.26 -16.75 -5.35
N ARG A 60 -4.57 -15.59 -5.96
CA ARG A 60 -3.68 -14.85 -6.87
C ARG A 60 -3.24 -13.52 -6.28
N THR A 61 -3.47 -13.27 -4.98
CA THR A 61 -3.13 -12.00 -4.35
C THR A 61 -1.66 -11.66 -4.53
N ARG A 62 -0.73 -12.62 -4.34
CA ARG A 62 0.71 -12.37 -4.54
C ARG A 62 1.02 -11.88 -5.96
N TYR A 63 0.42 -12.50 -6.97
CA TYR A 63 0.58 -12.11 -8.37
C TYR A 63 0.06 -10.69 -8.62
N TRP A 64 -1.16 -10.40 -8.18
CA TRP A 64 -1.77 -9.09 -8.38
C TRP A 64 -1.10 -7.97 -7.59
N VAL A 65 -0.59 -8.25 -6.39
CA VAL A 65 0.18 -7.27 -5.61
C VAL A 65 1.53 -6.98 -6.28
N ALA A 66 2.23 -8.00 -6.77
CA ALA A 66 3.46 -7.78 -7.55
C ALA A 66 3.17 -6.95 -8.82
N ARG A 67 2.08 -7.26 -9.52
CA ARG A 67 1.63 -6.47 -10.67
C ARG A 67 1.26 -5.03 -10.28
N LEU A 68 0.60 -4.83 -9.14
CA LEU A 68 0.24 -3.50 -8.66
C LEU A 68 1.48 -2.63 -8.44
N VAL A 69 2.58 -3.18 -7.90
CA VAL A 69 3.84 -2.44 -7.75
C VAL A 69 4.31 -1.90 -9.09
N TRP A 70 4.41 -2.76 -10.12
CA TRP A 70 4.79 -2.34 -11.47
C TRP A 70 3.84 -1.30 -12.06
N GLN A 71 2.52 -1.50 -11.90
CA GLN A 71 1.52 -0.55 -12.42
C GLN A 71 1.61 0.82 -11.75
N VAL A 72 1.99 0.90 -10.47
CA VAL A 72 2.23 2.16 -9.77
C VAL A 72 3.49 2.85 -10.29
N ASP A 73 4.56 2.11 -10.55
CA ASP A 73 5.79 2.68 -11.10
C ASP A 73 5.57 3.22 -12.53
N GLU A 74 4.91 2.45 -13.39
CA GLU A 74 4.46 2.89 -14.71
C GLU A 74 3.57 4.14 -14.61
N LEU A 75 2.65 4.20 -13.63
CA LEU A 75 1.80 5.38 -13.42
C LEU A 75 2.61 6.63 -13.04
N LYS A 76 3.64 6.49 -12.20
CA LYS A 76 4.54 7.60 -11.85
C LYS A 76 5.30 8.10 -13.07
N GLN A 77 5.74 7.19 -13.94
CA GLN A 77 6.40 7.55 -15.20
C GLN A 77 5.45 8.36 -16.10
N GLU A 78 4.19 7.95 -16.25
CA GLU A 78 3.21 8.69 -17.05
C GLU A 78 2.91 10.09 -16.48
N ILE A 79 2.79 10.21 -15.14
CA ILE A 79 2.65 11.51 -14.48
C ILE A 79 3.86 12.40 -14.79
N GLN A 80 5.07 11.85 -14.73
CA GLN A 80 6.29 12.60 -15.04
C GLN A 80 6.36 13.00 -16.51
N THR A 81 5.98 12.12 -17.44
CA THR A 81 5.92 12.41 -18.88
C THR A 81 4.95 13.56 -19.15
N ALA A 82 3.74 13.53 -18.59
CA ALA A 82 2.78 14.62 -18.71
C ALA A 82 3.32 15.96 -18.17
N LYS A 83 4.14 15.93 -17.11
CA LYS A 83 4.83 17.12 -16.58
C LYS A 83 5.91 17.64 -17.53
N LEU A 84 6.74 16.77 -18.09
CA LEU A 84 7.80 17.15 -19.03
C LEU A 84 7.22 17.78 -20.30
N LEU A 85 6.08 17.28 -20.75
CA LEU A 85 5.32 17.83 -21.87
C LEU A 85 4.51 19.08 -21.51
N ARG A 86 4.60 19.58 -20.27
CA ARG A 86 3.86 20.74 -19.77
C ARG A 86 2.34 20.63 -19.97
N ALA A 87 1.81 19.41 -19.87
CA ALA A 87 0.38 19.15 -20.10
C ALA A 87 -0.51 19.56 -18.92
N PHE A 88 0.03 19.55 -17.70
CA PHE A 88 -0.70 19.98 -16.50
C PHE A 88 -0.98 21.48 -16.50
N GLY A 89 -2.14 21.87 -15.97
CA GLY A 89 -2.53 23.29 -15.89
C GLY A 89 -1.72 24.10 -14.87
N SER A 90 -1.04 23.44 -13.93
CA SER A 90 -0.10 24.07 -13.01
C SER A 90 0.85 23.05 -12.39
N PHE A 91 1.99 23.52 -11.87
CA PHE A 91 2.92 22.68 -11.11
C PHE A 91 2.26 22.06 -9.87
N ARG A 92 1.37 22.79 -9.18
CA ARG A 92 0.63 22.28 -8.00
C ARG A 92 -0.23 21.07 -8.33
N GLN A 93 -0.86 21.05 -9.51
CA GLN A 93 -1.67 19.91 -9.96
C GLN A 93 -0.80 18.67 -10.20
N PHE A 94 0.36 18.85 -10.85
CA PHE A 94 1.36 17.78 -10.99
C PHE A 94 1.82 17.27 -9.62
N GLU A 95 2.24 18.17 -8.73
CA GLU A 95 2.81 17.83 -7.43
C GLU A 95 1.80 17.06 -6.55
N HIS A 96 0.53 17.46 -6.58
CA HIS A 96 -0.55 16.74 -5.90
C HIS A 96 -0.65 15.28 -6.34
N LEU A 97 -0.70 15.03 -7.66
CA LEU A 97 -0.77 13.67 -8.20
C LEU A 97 0.50 12.86 -7.94
N ALA A 98 1.67 13.48 -8.05
CA ALA A 98 2.95 12.84 -7.78
C ALA A 98 3.04 12.35 -6.32
N ARG A 99 2.67 13.20 -5.35
CA ARG A 99 2.64 12.82 -3.92
C ARG A 99 1.65 11.69 -3.64
N GLN A 100 0.49 11.71 -4.29
CA GLN A 100 -0.48 10.61 -4.16
C GLN A 100 0.05 9.30 -4.74
N ALA A 101 0.71 9.35 -5.90
CA ALA A 101 1.32 8.18 -6.52
C ALA A 101 2.49 7.63 -5.67
N ASP A 102 3.27 8.50 -5.02
CA ASP A 102 4.33 8.10 -4.09
C ASP A 102 3.79 7.42 -2.84
N ALA A 103 2.76 8.01 -2.22
CA ALA A 103 2.08 7.40 -1.09
C ALA A 103 1.44 6.05 -1.47
N LEU A 104 0.92 5.93 -2.68
CA LEU A 104 0.40 4.67 -3.20
C LEU A 104 1.52 3.63 -3.40
N GLY A 105 2.68 4.05 -3.92
CA GLY A 105 3.86 3.17 -4.04
C GLY A 105 4.34 2.63 -2.70
N ALA A 106 4.36 3.46 -1.66
CA ALA A 106 4.69 3.03 -0.31
C ALA A 106 3.71 1.97 0.23
N GLN A 107 2.40 2.17 -0.01
CA GLN A 107 1.36 1.20 0.36
C GLN A 107 1.50 -0.12 -0.42
N ALA A 108 1.70 -0.04 -1.74
CA ALA A 108 1.87 -1.22 -2.60
C ALA A 108 3.12 -2.03 -2.22
N GLY A 109 4.26 -1.36 -2.00
CA GLY A 109 5.50 -2.00 -1.57
C GLY A 109 5.39 -2.62 -0.16
N GLY A 110 4.70 -1.95 0.77
CA GLY A 110 4.38 -2.49 2.09
C GLY A 110 3.54 -3.77 1.99
N TRP A 111 2.48 -3.75 1.17
CA TRP A 111 1.64 -4.92 0.95
C TRP A 111 2.42 -6.06 0.29
N HIS A 112 3.28 -5.75 -0.69
CA HIS A 112 4.12 -6.75 -1.36
C HIS A 112 5.07 -7.46 -0.38
N ARG A 113 5.73 -6.72 0.52
CA ARG A 113 6.59 -7.32 1.57
C ARG A 113 5.81 -8.23 2.52
N GLN A 114 4.58 -7.85 2.88
CA GLN A 114 3.70 -8.69 3.71
C GLN A 114 3.36 -10.02 3.03
N GLN A 115 3.18 -10.03 1.70
CA GLN A 115 2.92 -11.27 0.95
C GLN A 115 4.15 -12.18 0.82
N GLN A 116 5.37 -11.63 0.91
CA GLN A 116 6.61 -12.40 0.80
C GLN A 116 7.02 -13.08 2.11
N HIS A 117 6.72 -12.45 3.27
CA HIS A 117 7.07 -12.99 4.58
C HIS A 117 5.85 -13.21 5.49
N PRO A 118 4.88 -14.08 5.12
CA PRO A 118 3.69 -14.32 5.93
C PRO A 118 3.96 -14.90 7.33
N LYS A 119 5.19 -15.38 7.63
CA LYS A 119 5.55 -16.11 8.86
C LYS A 119 6.53 -15.40 9.82
N ALA A 120 7.09 -14.24 9.49
CA ALA A 120 8.11 -13.62 10.36
C ALA A 120 7.54 -13.09 11.70
N GLN A 121 6.33 -12.52 11.68
CA GLN A 121 5.72 -11.94 12.88
C GLN A 121 5.13 -13.00 13.84
N SER A 122 4.69 -14.15 13.32
CA SER A 122 4.10 -15.22 14.15
C SER A 122 5.16 -16.12 14.82
N ALA A 123 6.39 -16.16 14.30
CA ALA A 123 7.50 -16.90 14.88
C ALA A 123 8.15 -16.14 16.05
N GLN A 124 8.35 -14.83 15.92
CA GLN A 124 8.91 -13.99 16.99
C GLN A 124 7.97 -13.83 18.20
N ALA A 125 6.65 -13.81 17.98
CA ALA A 125 5.68 -13.80 19.07
C ALA A 125 5.64 -15.10 19.89
N ARG A 126 6.01 -16.25 19.29
CA ARG A 126 6.06 -17.55 19.98
C ARG A 126 7.36 -17.79 20.75
N SER A 127 8.49 -17.22 20.31
CA SER A 127 9.76 -17.31 21.05
C SER A 127 9.86 -16.37 22.25
N GLY A 128 9.02 -15.33 22.34
CA GLY A 128 9.06 -14.35 23.44
C GLY A 128 8.32 -14.73 24.74
N VAL A 129 7.61 -15.86 24.77
CA VAL A 129 6.70 -16.21 25.89
C VAL A 129 7.29 -17.24 26.87
N VAL A 130 8.48 -17.81 26.63
CA VAL A 130 8.96 -18.98 27.41
C VAL A 130 10.03 -18.67 28.49
N GLN A 131 10.44 -17.41 28.72
CA GLN A 131 11.48 -17.12 29.74
C GLN A 131 11.13 -16.00 30.73
N ARG A 132 9.93 -16.06 31.33
CA ARG A 132 9.63 -15.24 32.51
C ARG A 132 8.75 -16.02 33.49
N GLY A 133 9.32 -17.04 34.13
CA GLY A 133 8.55 -17.87 35.06
C GLY A 133 9.32 -18.84 35.96
N GLN A 134 10.64 -18.74 36.08
CA GLN A 134 11.39 -19.54 37.06
C GLN A 134 12.48 -18.67 37.70
N LYS A 135 12.11 -17.96 38.78
CA LYS A 135 12.99 -17.53 39.88
C LYS A 135 12.12 -16.84 40.94
N LEU A 136 11.40 -17.65 41.71
CA LEU A 136 10.94 -17.30 43.06
C LEU A 136 10.85 -18.63 43.82
N SER A 137 12.04 -19.15 44.15
CA SER A 137 12.18 -20.21 45.14
C SER A 137 12.01 -19.57 46.51
N THR A 138 10.82 -19.73 47.09
CA THR A 138 10.50 -19.44 48.48
C THR A 138 11.45 -20.26 49.36
N ARG A 139 12.32 -19.60 50.14
CA ARG A 139 13.08 -20.28 51.20
C ARG A 139 12.28 -20.16 52.49
N ALA A 140 11.89 -21.30 53.02
CA ALA A 140 11.16 -21.47 54.26
C ALA A 140 11.92 -20.86 55.45
N ALA A 141 11.18 -20.20 56.35
CA ALA A 141 11.63 -19.85 57.69
C ALA A 141 11.60 -21.09 58.59
N PRO A 142 12.57 -21.29 59.50
CA PRO A 142 12.39 -22.21 60.61
C PRO A 142 11.87 -21.44 61.84
N GLU A 143 10.74 -21.91 62.36
CA GLU A 143 10.25 -21.64 63.71
C GLU A 143 11.20 -22.25 64.77
N GLY A 144 11.55 -21.42 65.77
CA GLY A 144 11.53 -21.70 67.21
C GLY A 144 12.32 -22.89 67.81
N ALA A 145 13.15 -22.60 68.82
CA ALA A 145 12.82 -22.83 70.25
C ALA A 145 14.05 -23.13 71.15
N LYS A 146 14.17 -22.33 72.25
CA LYS A 146 14.53 -22.71 73.64
C LYS A 146 15.97 -23.23 73.88
N SER A 147 16.69 -22.95 74.97
CA SER A 147 16.39 -22.55 76.37
C SER A 147 17.60 -21.81 76.95
#